data_AF-Q9AHM8-F1
#
_entry.id   AF-Q9AHM8-F1
#
_cell.length_a   1.000
_cell.length_b   1.000
_cell.length_c   1.000
_cell.angle_alpha   90.00
_cell.angle_beta   90.00
_cell.angle_gamma   90.00
#
_symmetry.space_group_name_H-M   'P 1'
#
loop_
_entity.id
_entity.type
_entity.pdbx_description
1 polymer ?
#
loop_
_entity_poly.entity_id
_entity_poly.type
_entity_poly.pdbx_seq_one_letter_code
_entity_poly.pdbx_strand_id
1 'polypeptide(L)'
;MIRHNLDELIEISKNILLLQGPIGAFFMEFSLWLQQHNKTVFKLNLNKGDDFFYSSKRKNTFEYTDSLDYFFDYLNAFCADNRIDSIVCFGDNRKYHQYAKKVAKQLNISFWVFEEGYFRPDYVTLEKNGVNDFSTLPRDANFFLKQALHC
;
A
#
# COMPACT_ATOMS: atom_id res chain seq x y z
N MET A 1 25.00 0.35 -0.94
CA MET A 1 23.95 -0.19 -1.82
C MET A 1 22.68 0.58 -1.51
N ILE A 2 22.00 1.14 -2.50
CA ILE A 2 20.74 1.87 -2.26
C ILE A 2 19.70 0.83 -1.84
N ARG A 3 19.12 0.99 -0.65
CA ARG A 3 18.07 0.09 -0.15
C ARG A 3 16.76 0.44 -0.85
N HIS A 4 16.11 -0.53 -1.49
CA HIS A 4 14.85 -0.27 -2.17
C HIS A 4 13.67 -0.39 -1.20
N ASN A 5 12.60 0.39 -1.43
CA ASN A 5 11.41 0.37 -0.57
C ASN A 5 10.73 -1.00 -0.51
N LEU A 6 10.87 -1.81 -1.57
CA LEU A 6 10.41 -3.20 -1.57
C LEU A 6 11.22 -4.08 -0.60
N ASP A 7 12.54 -3.88 -0.53
CA ASP A 7 13.40 -4.61 0.41
C ASP A 7 13.01 -4.27 1.85
N GLU A 8 12.79 -2.99 2.13
CA GLU A 8 12.35 -2.55 3.46
C GLU A 8 10.97 -3.11 3.82
N LEU A 9 9.99 -3.06 2.91
CA LEU A 9 8.67 -3.67 3.12
C LEU A 9 8.79 -5.16 3.46
N ILE A 10 9.60 -5.92 2.72
CA ILE A 10 9.79 -7.34 3.01
C ILE A 10 10.52 -7.55 4.34
N GLU A 11 11.45 -6.69 4.73
CA GLU A 11 12.19 -6.89 5.97
C GLU A 11 11.33 -6.62 7.22
N ILE A 12 10.52 -5.55 7.20
CA ILE A 12 9.81 -5.09 8.40
C ILE A 12 8.42 -5.70 8.57
N SER A 13 7.84 -6.28 7.52
CA SER A 13 6.45 -6.71 7.51
C SER A 13 6.30 -8.22 7.61
N LYS A 14 5.21 -8.67 8.24
CA LYS A 14 4.79 -10.08 8.31
C LYS A 14 3.35 -10.27 7.86
N ASN A 15 2.45 -9.41 8.31
CA ASN A 15 1.01 -9.43 8.01
C ASN A 15 0.62 -8.15 7.27
N ILE A 16 0.46 -8.27 5.96
CA ILE A 16 0.28 -7.13 5.05
C ILE A 16 -1.16 -7.08 4.59
N LEU A 17 -1.83 -5.95 4.80
CA LEU A 17 -3.15 -5.66 4.24
C LEU A 17 -3.01 -4.87 2.95
N LEU A 18 -3.51 -5.44 1.85
CA LEU A 18 -3.72 -4.75 0.59
C LEU A 18 -5.13 -4.13 0.58
N LEU A 19 -5.19 -2.82 0.31
CA LEU A 19 -6.45 -2.12 0.00
C LEU A 19 -6.68 -2.07 -1.51
N GLN A 20 -7.42 -1.09 -2.00
CA GLN A 20 -7.65 -0.91 -3.43
C GLN A 20 -6.32 -0.62 -4.14
N GLY A 21 -6.03 -1.43 -5.17
CA GLY A 21 -4.85 -1.34 -6.02
C GLY A 21 -5.11 -0.55 -7.31
N PRO A 22 -4.13 -0.51 -8.24
CA PRO A 22 -4.36 -0.01 -9.59
C PRO A 22 -5.32 -0.93 -10.35
N ILE A 23 -5.91 -0.42 -11.43
CA ILE A 23 -6.79 -1.22 -12.29
C ILE A 23 -5.95 -2.34 -12.94
N GLY A 24 -6.35 -3.60 -12.72
CA GLY A 24 -5.70 -4.77 -13.29
C GLY A 24 -5.19 -5.77 -12.26
N ALA A 25 -4.45 -6.78 -12.74
CA ALA A 25 -3.97 -7.90 -11.93
C ALA A 25 -2.78 -7.57 -11.02
N PHE A 26 -2.24 -6.35 -11.06
CA PHE A 26 -0.99 -6.00 -10.36
C PHE A 26 -1.01 -6.35 -8.86
N PHE A 27 -2.08 -6.03 -8.11
CA PHE A 27 -2.14 -6.40 -6.69
C PHE A 27 -2.32 -7.91 -6.46
N MET A 28 -2.88 -8.65 -7.42
CA MET A 28 -2.88 -10.10 -7.38
C MET A 28 -1.44 -10.63 -7.53
N GLU A 29 -0.69 -10.16 -8.52
CA GLU A 29 0.70 -10.56 -8.76
C GLU A 29 1.60 -10.18 -7.58
N PHE A 30 1.44 -8.95 -7.08
CA PHE A 30 2.14 -8.46 -5.90
C PHE A 30 1.85 -9.31 -4.67
N SER A 31 0.60 -9.75 -4.46
CA SER A 31 0.28 -10.65 -3.35
C SER A 31 1.01 -12.00 -3.45
N LEU A 32 1.16 -12.55 -4.65
CA LEU A 32 1.89 -13.80 -4.87
C LEU A 32 3.39 -13.61 -4.60
N TRP A 33 3.95 -12.48 -5.05
CA TRP A 33 5.34 -12.12 -4.78
C TRP A 33 5.60 -11.94 -3.27
N LEU A 34 4.72 -11.26 -2.55
CA LEU A 34 4.79 -11.14 -1.08
C LEU A 34 4.74 -12.52 -0.40
N GLN A 35 3.87 -13.42 -0.86
CA GLN A 35 3.75 -14.77 -0.32
C GLN A 35 5.03 -15.60 -0.54
N GLN A 36 5.70 -15.44 -1.70
CA GLN A 36 7.01 -16.06 -1.96
C GLN A 36 8.09 -15.57 -0.98
N HIS A 37 7.93 -14.37 -0.40
CA HIS A 37 8.79 -13.83 0.64
C HIS A 37 8.28 -14.11 2.07
N ASN A 38 7.47 -15.17 2.23
CA ASN A 38 6.93 -15.65 3.50
C ASN A 38 6.05 -14.62 4.23
N LYS A 39 5.34 -13.78 3.49
CA LYS A 39 4.38 -12.81 4.05
C LYS A 39 2.97 -13.37 4.05
N THR A 40 2.22 -13.06 5.11
CA THR A 40 0.78 -13.31 5.14
C THR A 40 0.10 -12.09 4.54
N VAL A 41 -0.58 -12.30 3.42
CA VAL A 41 -1.30 -11.23 2.72
C VAL A 41 -2.77 -11.32 3.03
N PHE A 42 -3.35 -10.19 3.42
CA PHE A 42 -4.77 -9.94 3.55
C PHE A 42 -5.19 -8.97 2.45
N LYS A 43 -6.38 -9.16 1.88
CA LYS A 43 -6.96 -8.23 0.91
C LYS A 43 -8.32 -7.78 1.39
N LEU A 44 -8.56 -6.48 1.39
CA LEU A 44 -9.88 -5.90 1.60
C LEU A 44 -10.38 -5.30 0.29
N ASN A 45 -11.42 -5.91 -0.30
CA ASN A 45 -12.08 -5.46 -1.52
C ASN A 45 -13.13 -4.40 -1.16
N LEU A 46 -13.00 -3.21 -1.77
CA LEU A 46 -13.87 -2.05 -1.51
C LEU A 46 -14.90 -1.80 -2.63
N ASN A 47 -14.79 -2.53 -3.74
CA ASN A 47 -15.64 -2.39 -4.92
C ASN A 47 -15.59 -3.69 -5.76
N LYS A 48 -16.45 -3.82 -6.78
CA LYS A 48 -16.50 -5.01 -7.63
C LYS A 48 -15.35 -5.15 -8.63
N GLY A 49 -14.67 -4.05 -8.99
CA GLY A 49 -13.44 -4.13 -9.77
C GLY A 49 -12.32 -4.83 -9.00
N ASP A 50 -12.18 -4.52 -7.70
CA ASP A 50 -11.26 -5.24 -6.82
C ASP A 50 -11.55 -6.74 -6.80
N ASP A 51 -12.82 -7.15 -6.66
CA ASP A 51 -13.21 -8.57 -6.66
C ASP A 51 -12.96 -9.25 -8.01
N PHE A 52 -13.16 -8.52 -9.12
CA PHE A 52 -12.88 -9.05 -10.45
C PHE A 52 -11.40 -9.36 -10.67
N PHE A 53 -10.49 -8.46 -10.27
CA PHE A 53 -9.04 -8.67 -10.42
C PHE A 53 -8.41 -9.43 -9.25
N TYR A 54 -9.06 -9.46 -8.08
CA TYR A 54 -8.63 -10.14 -6.87
C TYR A 54 -9.83 -10.82 -6.19
N SER A 55 -10.13 -12.04 -6.63
CA SER A 55 -11.33 -12.77 -6.20
C SER A 55 -11.42 -12.97 -4.67
N SER A 56 -12.61 -12.68 -4.14
CA SER A 56 -13.07 -12.96 -2.77
C SER A 56 -12.97 -14.43 -2.37
N LYS A 57 -12.91 -15.36 -3.34
CA LYS A 57 -12.72 -16.80 -3.07
C LYS A 57 -11.29 -17.15 -2.64
N ARG A 58 -10.33 -16.23 -2.80
CA ARG A 58 -8.96 -16.44 -2.35
C ARG A 58 -8.87 -16.36 -0.83
N LYS A 59 -7.91 -17.09 -0.27
CA LYS A 59 -7.63 -17.07 1.18
C LYS A 59 -7.29 -15.65 1.62
N ASN A 60 -7.79 -15.28 2.81
CA ASN A 60 -7.57 -13.97 3.45
C ASN A 60 -8.06 -12.78 2.59
N THR A 61 -9.04 -12.99 1.72
CA THR A 61 -9.74 -11.92 1.01
C THR A 61 -11.08 -11.65 1.66
N PHE A 62 -11.36 -10.38 1.92
CA PHE A 62 -12.57 -9.92 2.58
C PHE A 62 -13.22 -8.84 1.72
N GLU A 63 -14.55 -8.76 1.75
CA GLU A 63 -15.30 -7.68 1.13
C GLU A 63 -15.78 -6.72 2.22
N TYR A 64 -15.62 -5.42 1.97
CA TYR A 64 -16.27 -4.38 2.78
C TYR A 64 -17.42 -3.78 1.98
N THR A 65 -18.64 -3.89 2.51
CA THR A 65 -19.87 -3.46 1.82
C THR A 65 -20.67 -2.42 2.60
N ASP A 66 -20.23 -2.03 3.79
CA ASP A 66 -20.90 -1.02 4.60
C ASP A 66 -20.53 0.40 4.14
N SER A 67 -21.13 1.42 4.76
CA SER A 67 -20.87 2.82 4.44
C SER A 67 -19.46 3.25 4.85
N LEU A 68 -18.99 4.35 4.28
CA LEU A 68 -17.69 4.93 4.65
C LEU A 68 -17.64 5.34 6.13
N ASP A 69 -18.78 5.67 6.76
CA ASP A 69 -18.84 6.17 8.14
C ASP A 69 -18.38 5.11 9.16
N TYR A 70 -18.63 3.84 8.89
CA TYR A 70 -18.22 2.72 9.75
C TYR A 70 -16.82 2.19 9.42
N PHE A 71 -16.21 2.65 8.32
CA PHE A 71 -14.99 2.05 7.80
C PHE A 71 -13.80 2.21 8.74
N PHE A 72 -13.71 3.35 9.43
CA PHE A 72 -12.59 3.62 10.33
C PHE A 72 -12.56 2.62 11.49
N ASP A 73 -13.71 2.40 12.15
CA ASP A 73 -13.81 1.47 13.28
C ASP A 73 -13.67 0.02 12.81
N TYR A 74 -14.29 -0.32 11.67
CA TYR A 74 -14.11 -1.63 11.03
C TYR A 74 -12.64 -1.92 10.76
N LEU A 75 -11.91 -0.97 10.14
CA LEU A 75 -10.51 -1.17 9.77
C LEU A 75 -9.61 -1.28 11.01
N ASN A 76 -9.88 -0.51 12.09
CA ASN A 76 -9.15 -0.66 13.34
C ASN A 76 -9.30 -2.07 13.92
N ALA A 77 -10.54 -2.57 14.02
CA ALA A 77 -10.82 -3.92 14.52
C ALA A 77 -10.17 -4.99 13.62
N PHE A 78 -10.35 -4.86 12.30
CA PHE A 78 -9.76 -5.76 11.32
C PHE A 78 -8.23 -5.84 11.46
N CYS A 79 -7.56 -4.69 11.61
CA CYS A 79 -6.11 -4.64 11.77
C CYS A 79 -5.66 -5.30 13.08
N ALA A 80 -6.37 -5.07 14.18
CA ALA A 80 -6.06 -5.67 15.47
C ALA A 80 -6.24 -7.20 15.46
N ASP A 81 -7.39 -7.68 14.98
CA ASP A 81 -7.76 -9.10 14.96
C ASP A 81 -6.81 -9.93 14.09
N ASN A 82 -6.42 -9.38 12.93
CA ASN A 82 -5.52 -10.03 11.99
C ASN A 82 -4.04 -9.71 12.24
N ARG A 83 -3.74 -8.91 13.28
CA ARG A 83 -2.38 -8.45 13.62
C ARG A 83 -1.65 -7.86 12.43
N ILE A 84 -2.33 -6.99 11.68
CA ILE A 84 -1.76 -6.29 10.53
C ILE A 84 -0.63 -5.39 11.02
N ASP A 85 0.54 -5.48 10.40
CA ASP A 85 1.70 -4.64 10.70
C ASP A 85 2.01 -3.65 9.57
N SER A 86 1.40 -3.85 8.40
CA SER A 86 1.63 -3.05 7.21
C SER A 86 0.38 -2.94 6.34
N ILE A 87 0.05 -1.73 5.90
CA ILE A 87 -1.03 -1.48 4.94
C ILE A 87 -0.42 -0.95 3.65
N VAL A 88 -0.87 -1.50 2.52
CA VAL A 88 -0.46 -1.08 1.17
C VAL A 88 -1.69 -0.68 0.37
N CYS A 89 -1.64 0.49 -0.29
CA CYS A 89 -2.68 0.96 -1.19
C CYS A 89 -2.10 1.56 -2.47
N PHE A 90 -2.94 1.83 -3.46
CA PHE A 90 -2.56 2.59 -4.66
C PHE A 90 -3.16 4.00 -4.62
N GLY A 91 -2.32 5.03 -4.52
CA GLY A 91 -2.68 6.43 -4.24
C GLY A 91 -3.28 6.62 -2.84
N ASP A 92 -2.96 7.69 -2.12
CA ASP A 92 -3.42 7.89 -0.73
C ASP A 92 -4.56 8.92 -0.58
N ASN A 93 -5.02 9.53 -1.67
CA ASN A 93 -6.06 10.56 -1.64
C ASN A 93 -7.50 10.03 -1.61
N ARG A 94 -7.73 8.73 -1.82
CA ARG A 94 -9.09 8.16 -1.73
C ARG A 94 -9.55 8.13 -0.28
N LYS A 95 -10.85 8.37 -0.02
CA LYS A 95 -11.39 8.46 1.35
C LYS A 95 -11.06 7.25 2.23
N TYR A 96 -11.21 6.03 1.69
CA TYR A 96 -10.82 4.80 2.38
C TYR A 96 -9.32 4.77 2.73
N HIS A 97 -8.46 5.25 1.84
CA HIS A 97 -7.00 5.25 2.06
C HIS A 97 -6.58 6.34 3.06
N GLN A 98 -7.26 7.48 3.07
CA GLN A 98 -7.07 8.51 4.10
C GLN A 98 -7.42 7.98 5.50
N TYR A 99 -8.50 7.22 5.64
CA TYR A 99 -8.82 6.52 6.89
C TYR A 99 -7.80 5.45 7.23
N ALA A 100 -7.35 4.66 6.25
CA ALA A 100 -6.29 3.69 6.46
C ALA A 100 -4.98 4.31 6.95
N LYS A 101 -4.59 5.47 6.42
CA LYS A 101 -3.42 6.24 6.89
C LYS A 101 -3.58 6.68 8.34
N LYS A 102 -4.78 7.12 8.75
CA LYS A 102 -5.09 7.47 10.14
C LYS A 102 -5.05 6.26 11.07
N VAL A 103 -5.67 5.15 10.68
CA VAL A 103 -5.63 3.87 11.41
C VAL A 103 -4.19 3.40 11.55
N ALA A 104 -3.41 3.45 10.46
CA ALA A 104 -2.03 3.04 10.47
C ALA A 104 -1.20 3.83 11.50
N LYS A 105 -1.39 5.16 11.52
CA LYS A 105 -0.76 6.03 12.51
C LYS A 105 -1.20 5.70 13.95
N GLN A 106 -2.48 5.45 14.18
CA GLN A 106 -3.02 5.14 15.51
C GLN A 106 -2.49 3.80 16.05
N LEU A 107 -2.35 2.80 15.19
CA LEU A 107 -1.92 1.45 15.55
C LEU A 107 -0.40 1.22 15.38
N ASN A 108 0.36 2.26 15.03
CA ASN A 108 1.78 2.16 14.71
C ASN A 108 2.11 1.09 13.64
N ILE A 109 1.24 1.02 12.63
CA ILE A 109 1.34 0.15 11.45
C ILE A 109 2.08 0.92 10.35
N SER A 110 2.94 0.24 9.60
CA SER A 110 3.60 0.87 8.45
C SER A 110 2.61 1.10 7.30
N PHE A 111 2.66 2.28 6.68
CA PHE A 111 1.75 2.64 5.58
C PHE A 111 2.54 2.84 4.30
N TRP A 112 2.15 2.14 3.24
CA TRP A 112 2.85 2.11 1.96
C TRP A 112 1.90 2.43 0.83
N VAL A 113 2.39 3.23 -0.12
CA VAL A 113 1.56 3.73 -1.20
C VAL A 113 2.27 3.49 -2.51
N PHE A 114 1.63 2.71 -3.37
CA PHE A 114 1.99 2.68 -4.78
C PHE A 114 1.41 3.91 -5.48
N GLU A 115 2.12 4.42 -6.48
CA GLU A 115 1.58 5.45 -7.38
C GLU A 115 2.07 5.28 -8.82
N GLU A 116 1.32 5.85 -9.76
CA GLU A 116 1.73 6.07 -11.14
C GLU A 116 3.14 6.71 -11.17
N GLY A 117 4.10 6.04 -11.79
CA GLY A 117 5.50 6.48 -11.75
C GLY A 117 5.69 7.89 -12.29
N TYR A 118 6.57 8.66 -11.65
CA TYR A 118 6.90 10.03 -12.05
C TYR A 118 7.47 10.12 -13.48
N PHE A 119 8.06 9.02 -13.98
CA PHE A 119 8.49 8.84 -15.36
C PHE A 119 7.55 7.86 -16.05
N ARG A 120 6.98 8.27 -17.18
CA ARG A 120 6.04 7.49 -17.97
C ARG A 120 6.55 7.25 -19.38
N PRO A 121 6.11 6.16 -20.05
CA PRO A 121 5.26 5.07 -19.55
C PRO A 121 6.04 3.98 -18.76
N ASP A 122 5.32 2.98 -18.21
CA ASP A 122 5.85 1.69 -17.66
C ASP A 122 6.40 1.64 -16.23
N TYR A 123 6.27 2.70 -15.43
CA TYR A 123 6.76 2.71 -14.05
C TYR A 123 5.63 2.89 -13.02
N VAL A 124 5.79 2.23 -11.87
CA VAL A 124 5.08 2.51 -10.62
C VAL A 124 6.10 2.76 -9.52
N THR A 125 5.79 3.68 -8.61
CA THR A 125 6.63 3.95 -7.44
C THR A 125 5.97 3.37 -6.20
N LEU A 126 6.78 2.97 -5.21
CA LEU A 126 6.32 2.57 -3.89
C LEU A 126 6.97 3.50 -2.88
N GLU A 127 6.18 4.21 -2.08
CA GLU A 127 6.69 5.13 -1.06
C GLU A 127 6.12 4.79 0.32
N LYS A 128 6.93 5.05 1.36
CA LYS A 128 6.54 4.90 2.77
C LYS A 128 5.92 6.21 3.26
N ASN A 129 4.82 6.11 4.00
CA ASN A 129 4.07 7.21 4.62
C ASN A 129 3.33 8.19 3.68
N GLY A 130 3.31 7.94 2.36
CA GLY A 130 2.56 8.75 1.38
C GLY A 130 3.34 9.00 0.10
N VAL A 131 2.66 9.54 -0.91
CA VAL A 131 3.21 9.94 -2.22
C VAL A 131 2.88 11.41 -2.51
N ASN A 132 3.43 11.99 -3.59
CA ASN A 132 3.20 13.37 -4.02
C ASN A 132 3.53 14.39 -2.90
N ASP A 133 2.58 15.22 -2.46
CA ASP A 133 2.78 16.21 -1.38
C ASP A 133 3.23 15.58 -0.05
N PHE A 134 2.95 14.29 0.14
CA PHE A 134 3.37 13.51 1.31
C PHE A 134 4.64 12.68 1.07
N SER A 135 5.26 12.80 -0.10
CA SER A 135 6.52 12.15 -0.41
C SER A 135 7.63 12.62 0.51
N THR A 136 8.55 11.70 0.83
CA THR A 136 9.79 12.01 1.56
C THR A 136 10.91 12.51 0.64
N LEU A 137 10.65 12.65 -0.66
CA LEU A 137 11.62 13.18 -1.61
C LEU A 137 12.08 14.59 -1.21
N PRO A 138 13.39 14.90 -1.37
CA PRO A 138 13.90 16.22 -1.09
C PRO A 138 13.16 17.29 -1.90
N ARG A 139 12.72 18.35 -1.22
CA ARG A 139 12.04 19.48 -1.87
C ARG A 139 13.00 20.52 -2.44
N ASP A 140 14.28 20.43 -2.08
CA ASP A 140 15.32 21.34 -2.57
C ASP A 140 15.91 20.83 -3.89
N ALA A 141 15.79 21.64 -4.95
CA ALA A 141 16.34 21.32 -6.26
C ALA A 141 17.86 21.06 -6.25
N ASN A 142 18.60 21.70 -5.33
CA ASN A 142 20.06 21.51 -5.23
C ASN A 142 20.45 20.08 -4.85
N PHE A 143 19.58 19.34 -4.16
CA PHE A 143 19.81 17.93 -3.88
C PHE A 143 19.99 17.14 -5.18
N PHE A 144 19.06 17.29 -6.12
CA PHE A 144 19.07 16.55 -7.38
C PHE A 144 20.22 16.98 -8.30
N LEU A 145 20.52 18.28 -8.34
CA LEU A 145 21.64 18.80 -9.13
C LEU A 145 22.99 18.22 -8.68
N LYS A 146 23.22 18.11 -7.36
CA LYS A 146 24.42 17.45 -6.83
C LYS A 146 24.51 15.99 -7.24
N GLN A 147 23.39 15.28 -7.24
CA GLN A 147 23.35 13.86 -7.58
C GLN A 147 23.59 13.61 -9.08
N ALA A 148 23.10 14.49 -9.96
CA ALA A 148 23.32 14.40 -11.40
C ALA A 148 24.79 14.61 -11.81
N LEU A 149 25.57 15.36 -11.03
CA LEU A 149 27.00 15.59 -11.28
C LEU A 149 27.88 14.34 -11.05
N HIS A 150 27.33 13.30 -10.43
CA HIS A 150 28.01 12.03 -10.15
C HIS A 150 27.55 10.89 -11.07
N CYS A 151 26.78 11.20 -12.12
CA CYS A 151 26.34 10.27 -13.16
C CYS A 151 27.19 10.40 -14.43
#